data_AF-A0A2V6KEM5-F1
#
_entry.id   AF-A0A2V6KEM5-F1
#
_cell.length_a   1.000
_cell.length_b   1.000
_cell.length_c   1.000
_cell.angle_alpha   90.00
_cell.angle_beta   90.00
_cell.angle_gamma   90.00
#
_symmetry.space_group_name_H-M   'P 1'
#
loop_
_entity.id
_entity.type
_entity.pdbx_description
1 polymer ?
#
loop_
_entity_poly.entity_id
_entity_poly.type
_entity_poly.pdbx_seq_one_letter_code
_entity_poly.pdbx_strand_id
1 'polypeptide(L)' 'MDISEAWKNPKLADYYFGHNPANRFELTKGRDLIVEPAPASGPINFLAYPLLEMNGEVVKPETTFSFRRIGS' A
#
# COMPACT_ATOMS: atom_id res chain seq x y z
N MET A 1 -8.61 -9.36 -7.93
CA MET A 1 -8.75 -8.59 -9.18
C MET A 1 -7.53 -7.69 -9.38
N ASP A 2 -6.82 -7.87 -10.50
CA ASP A 2 -5.68 -7.05 -10.94
C ASP A 2 -5.90 -6.62 -12.40
N ILE A 3 -6.47 -5.42 -12.57
CA ILE A 3 -6.97 -4.95 -13.87
C ILE A 3 -5.81 -4.56 -14.79
N SER A 4 -4.74 -4.01 -14.23
CA SER A 4 -3.54 -3.65 -14.98
C SER A 4 -2.86 -4.86 -15.60
N GLU A 5 -2.73 -5.97 -14.86
CA GLU A 5 -2.07 -7.16 -15.38
C GLU A 5 -2.95 -7.94 -16.36
N ALA A 6 -4.29 -7.94 -16.16
CA ALA A 6 -5.24 -8.46 -17.15
C ALA A 6 -5.18 -7.71 -18.48
N TRP A 7 -5.04 -6.37 -18.43
CA TRP A 7 -4.88 -5.54 -19.63
C TRP A 7 -3.57 -5.83 -20.38
N LYS A 8 -2.45 -5.98 -19.64
CA LYS A 8 -1.14 -6.30 -20.23
C LYS A 8 -1.08 -7.73 -20.79
N ASN A 9 -1.81 -8.66 -20.19
CA ASN A 9 -1.81 -10.08 -20.58
C ASN A 9 -3.25 -10.62 -20.77
N PRO A 10 -3.93 -10.31 -21.89
CA PRO A 10 -5.34 -10.67 -22.10
C PRO A 10 -5.65 -12.17 -22.01
N LYS A 11 -4.68 -13.04 -22.37
CA LYS A 11 -4.82 -14.50 -22.25
C LYS A 11 -4.96 -15.00 -20.80
N LEU A 12 -4.57 -14.18 -19.82
CA LEU A 12 -4.65 -14.46 -18.39
C LEU A 12 -5.68 -13.57 -17.68
N ALA A 13 -6.54 -12.88 -18.43
CA ALA A 13 -7.52 -11.95 -17.87
C ALA A 13 -8.43 -12.63 -16.82
N ASP A 14 -8.97 -13.81 -17.11
CA ASP A 14 -9.82 -14.57 -16.18
C ASP A 14 -9.08 -14.93 -14.88
N TYR A 15 -7.78 -15.23 -14.98
CA TYR A 15 -6.93 -15.48 -13.81
C TYR A 15 -6.76 -14.21 -12.97
N TYR A 16 -6.37 -13.09 -13.58
CA TYR A 16 -6.16 -11.82 -12.86
C TYR A 16 -7.46 -11.19 -12.32
N PHE A 17 -8.60 -11.42 -12.97
CA PHE A 17 -9.90 -10.96 -12.47
C PHE A 17 -10.43 -11.84 -11.34
N GLY A 18 -10.31 -13.16 -11.47
CA GLY A 18 -10.89 -14.14 -10.54
C GLY A 18 -10.00 -14.56 -9.37
N HIS A 19 -8.68 -14.34 -9.42
CA HIS A 19 -7.76 -14.80 -8.38
C HIS A 19 -7.03 -13.64 -7.68
N ASN A 20 -6.69 -13.87 -6.41
CA ASN A 20 -5.68 -13.07 -5.71
C ASN A 20 -4.34 -13.81 -5.83
N PRO A 21 -3.32 -13.21 -6.49
CA PRO A 21 -2.02 -13.85 -6.60
C PRO A 21 -1.36 -14.01 -5.22
N ALA A 22 -0.54 -15.05 -5.08
CA ALA A 22 0.13 -15.37 -3.82
C ALA A 22 1.09 -14.27 -3.31
N ASN A 23 1.55 -13.38 -4.20
CA ASN A 23 2.46 -12.28 -3.89
C ASN A 23 1.73 -10.95 -3.61
N ARG A 24 0.52 -10.99 -3.06
CA ARG A 24 -0.27 -9.80 -2.70
C ARG A 24 -0.02 -9.42 -1.24
N PHE A 25 0.28 -8.15 -0.99
CA PHE A 25 0.42 -7.58 0.35
C PHE A 25 -0.58 -6.44 0.55
N GLU A 26 -1.28 -6.45 1.70
CA GLU A 26 -2.17 -5.37 2.12
C GLU A 26 -1.36 -4.37 2.96
N LEU A 27 -1.36 -3.09 2.56
CA LEU A 27 -0.59 -2.04 3.25
C LEU A 27 -1.41 -1.35 4.33
N THR A 28 -2.72 -1.23 4.15
CA THR A 28 -3.60 -0.52 5.08
C THR A 28 -4.99 -1.12 5.01
N LYS A 29 -5.63 -1.23 6.18
CA LYS A 29 -7.02 -1.65 6.30
C LYS A 29 -7.81 -0.59 7.07
N GLY A 30 -8.94 -0.16 6.51
CA GLY A 30 -9.82 0.85 7.11
C GLY A 30 -9.65 2.24 6.52
N ARG A 31 -10.33 3.21 7.13
CA ARG A 31 -10.27 4.65 6.82
C ARG A 31 -10.05 5.43 8.11
N ASP A 32 -9.55 6.66 7.98
CA ASP A 32 -9.34 7.58 9.09
C ASP A 32 -8.61 6.92 10.27
N LEU A 33 -7.44 6.32 10.00
CA LEU A 33 -6.65 5.64 11.02
C LEU A 33 -6.30 6.64 12.13
N ILE A 34 -6.60 6.22 13.35
CA ILE A 34 -6.31 6.97 14.57
C ILE A 34 -5.01 6.39 15.13
N VAL A 35 -4.00 7.25 15.27
CA VAL A 35 -2.69 6.92 15.84
C VAL A 35 -2.41 7.88 16.98
N GLU A 36 -1.63 7.44 17.97
CA GLU A 36 -1.22 8.26 19.11
C GLU A 36 0.30 8.42 19.12
N PRO A 37 0.83 9.66 19.06
CA PRO A 37 0.11 10.94 18.90
C PRO A 37 -0.53 11.10 17.51
N ALA A 38 -1.62 11.86 17.45
CA ALA A 38 -2.30 12.15 16.18
C ALA A 38 -1.47 13.11 15.31
N PRO A 39 -1.45 12.94 13.98
CA PRO A 39 -0.78 13.86 13.07
C PRO A 39 -1.47 15.23 13.07
N ALA A 40 -0.69 16.30 12.92
CA ALA A 40 -1.22 17.64 12.76
C ALA A 40 -2.00 17.79 11.43
N SER A 41 -1.66 17.00 10.42
CA SER A 41 -2.34 16.97 9.13
C SER A 41 -3.73 16.32 9.15
N GLY A 42 -4.15 15.72 10.27
CA GLY A 42 -5.46 15.11 10.44
C GLY A 42 -5.47 13.58 10.23
N PRO A 43 -6.66 12.99 9.96
CA PRO A 43 -6.82 11.54 9.92
C PRO A 43 -6.13 10.89 8.71
N ILE A 44 -5.47 9.76 8.95
CA ILE A 44 -4.71 9.05 7.92
C ILE A 44 -5.65 8.12 7.15
N ASN A 45 -5.93 8.44 5.89
CA ASN A 45 -6.83 7.62 5.07
C ASN A 45 -6.15 6.43 4.40
N PHE A 46 -4.83 6.52 4.13
CA PHE A 46 -4.06 5.45 3.51
C PHE A 46 -2.59 5.56 3.95
N LEU A 47 -2.02 4.46 4.44
CA LEU A 47 -0.66 4.41 4.98
C LEU A 47 0.20 3.40 4.21
N ALA A 48 0.49 3.72 2.95
CA ALA A 48 1.46 2.97 2.14
C ALA A 48 2.90 3.51 2.24
N TYR A 49 3.04 4.76 2.64
CA TYR A 49 4.32 5.45 2.77
C TYR A 49 4.49 5.95 4.22
N PRO A 50 5.73 6.17 4.67
CA PRO A 50 5.96 6.80 5.96
C PRO A 50 5.27 8.18 6.02
N LEU A 51 4.58 8.44 7.12
CA LEU A 51 4.09 9.77 7.47
C LEU A 51 5.16 10.44 8.34
N LEU A 52 5.75 11.52 7.82
CA LEU A 52 6.73 12.32 8.54
C LEU A 52 6.23 13.76 8.63
N GLU A 53 6.13 14.28 9.85
CA GLU A 53 5.78 15.68 10.10
C GLU A 53 6.93 16.37 10.84
N MET A 54 7.33 17.54 10.34
CA MET A 54 8.33 18.40 10.97
C MET A 54 7.81 19.83 10.99
N ASN A 55 7.83 20.47 12.16
CA ASN A 55 7.31 21.84 12.35
C ASN A 55 5.86 22.04 11.87
N GLY A 56 5.03 20.99 11.92
CA GLY A 56 3.63 21.02 11.47
C GLY A 56 3.45 20.85 9.95
N GLU A 57 4.52 20.63 9.19
CA GLU A 57 4.45 20.34 7.75
C GLU A 57 4.72 18.86 7.47
N VAL A 58 3.98 18.29 6.53
CA VAL A 58 4.21 16.94 6.03
C VAL A 58 5.41 16.94 5.10
N VAL A 59 6.42 16.16 5.44
CA VAL A 59 7.66 16.03 4.66
C VAL A 59 7.68 14.66 4.00
N LYS A 60 8.05 14.62 2.72
CA LYS A 60 8.17 13.37 1.97
C LYS A 60 9.61 12.82 2.10
N PRO A 61 9.83 11.74 2.88
CA PRO A 61 11.14 11.13 2.97
C PRO A 61 11.45 10.29 1.73
N GLU A 62 12.74 10.13 1.41
CA GLU A 62 13.16 9.08 0.50
C GLU A 62 12.77 7.72 1.08
N THR A 63 12.05 6.92 0.29
CA THR A 63 11.48 5.65 0.74
C THR A 63 11.92 4.54 -0.20
N THR A 64 12.49 3.47 0.35
CA THR A 64 12.84 2.26 -0.39
C THR A 64 12.09 1.07 0.18
N PHE A 65 11.49 0.27 -0.69
CA PHE A 65 10.85 -1.00 -0.32
C PHE A 65 11.76 -2.16 -0.71
N SER A 66 11.98 -3.09 0.21
CA SER A 66 12.66 -4.35 -0.07
C SER A 66 11.83 -5.50 0.49
N PHE A 67 11.85 -6.63 -0.20
CA PHE A 67 11.22 -7.85 0.27
C PHE A 67 12.28 -8.95 0.36
N ARG A 68 12.18 -9.80 1.38
CA ARG A 68 12.99 -11.00 1.50
C ARG A 68 12.06 -12.19 1.62
N ARG A 69 12.16 -13.11 0.66
CA ARG A 69 11.49 -14.41 0.77
C ARG A 69 12.22 -15.23 1.82
N ILE A 70 11.54 -15.52 2.94
CA ILE A 70 12.02 -16.51 3.91
C ILE A 70 11.52 -17.87 3.40
N GLY A 71 12.42 -18.85 3.31
CA GLY A 71 12.21 -20.12 2.60
C GLY A 71 10.99 -20.93 3.07
N SER A 72 10.56 -21.83 2.18
CA SER A 72 9.41 -22.75 2.29
C SER A 72 9.56 -23.79 3.39
#